data_AF-A0A497JT04-F1
#
_entry.id   AF-A0A497JT04-F1
#
_cell.length_a   1.000
_cell.length_b   1.000
_cell.length_c   1.000
_cell.angle_alpha   90.00
_cell.angle_beta   90.00
_cell.angle_gamma   90.00
#
_symmetry.space_group_name_H-M   'P 1'
#
loop_
_entity.id
_entity.type
_entity.pdbx_description
1 polymer ?
#
loop_
_entity_poly.entity_id
_entity_poly.type
_entity_poly.pdbx_seq_one_letter_code
_entity_poly.pdbx_strand_id
1 'polypeptide(L)'
;MSEYPKIVVRPPGPKARELIKLDEELISPSYVRFYPLVVESGEGCIVRDVDGNEYIDFNSGLVCLNVGHNHPKVIEAIKSQCTRFLHYSNTDFYYREVVDLAKELANLAPGSGSKKVYFGNSGTEAVEAAIKLAKWHTRKPLFIGFIS
;
A
#
# COMPACT_ATOMS: atom_id res chain seq x y z
N MET A 1 -10.30 -26.21 13.74
CA MET A 1 -9.51 -25.02 13.36
C MET A 1 -8.71 -25.42 12.13
N SER A 2 -8.70 -24.62 11.09
CA SER A 2 -7.82 -24.87 9.95
C SER A 2 -6.37 -24.77 10.44
N GLU A 3 -5.54 -25.79 10.20
CA GLU A 3 -4.12 -25.75 10.54
C GLU A 3 -3.36 -24.88 9.52
N TYR A 4 -2.78 -23.78 9.99
CA TYR A 4 -1.89 -22.91 9.22
C TYR A 4 -0.46 -23.00 9.80
N PRO A 5 0.59 -22.84 8.98
CA PRO A 5 0.56 -22.71 7.53
C PRO A 5 0.20 -24.04 6.84
N LYS A 6 -0.33 -23.96 5.63
CA LYS A 6 -0.67 -25.13 4.81
C LYS A 6 0.27 -25.21 3.62
N ILE A 7 1.26 -26.10 3.69
CA ILE A 7 2.24 -26.30 2.64
C ILE A 7 1.93 -27.61 1.91
N VAL A 8 1.44 -27.51 0.68
CA VAL A 8 1.07 -28.65 -0.18
C VAL A 8 2.18 -29.01 -1.16
N VAL A 9 3.04 -28.05 -1.50
CA VAL A 9 4.20 -28.23 -2.39
C VAL A 9 5.38 -27.46 -1.80
N ARG A 10 6.59 -28.04 -1.84
CA ARG A 10 7.81 -27.36 -1.38
C ARG A 10 7.99 -26.03 -2.13
N PRO A 11 7.96 -24.86 -1.45
CA PRO A 11 8.12 -23.57 -2.10
C PRO A 11 9.58 -23.31 -2.54
N PRO A 12 9.81 -22.55 -3.64
CA PRO A 12 8.80 -22.16 -4.62
C PRO A 12 8.34 -23.37 -5.43
N GLY A 13 7.03 -23.51 -5.67
CA GLY A 13 6.48 -24.61 -6.46
C GLY A 13 6.74 -24.45 -7.97
N PRO A 14 6.30 -25.42 -8.80
CA PRO A 14 6.56 -25.40 -10.24
C PRO A 14 6.00 -24.16 -10.95
N LYS A 15 4.78 -23.71 -10.61
CA LYS A 15 4.18 -22.52 -11.23
C LYS A 15 4.90 -21.25 -10.80
N ALA A 16 5.26 -21.15 -9.51
CA ALA A 16 6.04 -20.02 -9.02
C ALA A 16 7.39 -19.91 -9.74
N ARG A 17 8.10 -21.03 -9.94
CA ARG A 17 9.41 -21.04 -10.64
C ARG A 17 9.32 -20.56 -12.09
N GLU A 18 8.27 -20.92 -12.81
CA GLU A 18 8.05 -20.47 -14.19
C GLU A 18 7.91 -18.94 -14.26
N LEU A 19 7.08 -18.37 -13.38
CA LEU A 19 6.87 -16.91 -13.33
C LEU A 19 8.10 -16.16 -12.83
N ILE A 20 8.84 -16.70 -11.85
CA ILE A 20 10.08 -16.09 -11.37
C ILE A 20 11.12 -16.01 -12.49
N LYS A 21 11.27 -17.07 -13.29
CA LYS A 21 12.19 -17.05 -14.43
C LYS A 21 11.81 -15.96 -15.45
N LEU A 22 10.53 -15.85 -15.77
CA LEU A 22 10.05 -14.81 -16.69
C LEU A 22 10.27 -13.40 -16.12
N ASP A 23 10.10 -13.22 -14.81
CA ASP A 23 10.38 -11.96 -14.12
C ASP A 23 11.87 -11.60 -14.20
N GLU A 24 12.77 -12.55 -13.95
CA GLU A 24 14.24 -12.36 -14.06
C GLU A 24 14.68 -11.97 -15.47
N GLU A 25 13.98 -12.44 -16.50
CA GLU A 25 14.26 -12.11 -17.91
C GLU A 25 13.73 -10.71 -18.30
N LEU A 26 12.63 -10.26 -17.69
CA LEU A 26 11.87 -9.09 -18.16
C LEU A 26 11.94 -7.86 -17.26
N ILE A 27 12.20 -8.03 -15.95
CA ILE A 27 12.07 -6.96 -14.95
C ILE A 27 13.44 -6.50 -14.46
N SER A 28 13.57 -5.18 -14.23
CA SER A 28 14.80 -4.57 -13.71
C SER A 28 15.25 -5.23 -12.40
N PRO A 29 16.56 -5.52 -12.23
CA PRO A 29 17.10 -6.09 -10.99
C PRO A 29 17.10 -5.10 -9.81
N SER A 30 16.72 -3.84 -10.03
CA SER A 30 16.56 -2.85 -8.95
C SER A 30 15.42 -3.19 -7.98
N TYR A 31 14.48 -4.04 -8.38
CA TYR A 31 13.43 -4.56 -7.49
C TYR A 31 13.98 -5.73 -6.70
N VAL A 32 14.39 -5.48 -5.45
CA VAL A 32 14.93 -6.51 -4.57
C VAL A 32 13.79 -7.39 -4.06
N ARG A 33 13.80 -8.68 -4.45
CA ARG A 33 12.85 -9.69 -3.96
C ARG A 33 13.59 -10.68 -3.06
N PHE A 34 13.26 -10.68 -1.77
CA PHE A 34 13.93 -11.52 -0.78
C PHE A 34 13.39 -12.96 -0.72
N TYR A 35 12.13 -13.16 -1.12
CA TYR A 35 11.45 -14.45 -1.05
C TYR A 35 10.85 -14.80 -2.41
N PRO A 36 10.97 -16.06 -2.89
CA PRO A 36 10.41 -16.51 -4.16
C PRO A 36 8.90 -16.82 -4.02
N LEU A 37 8.15 -15.90 -3.41
CA LEU A 37 6.72 -16.02 -3.20
C LEU A 37 5.96 -15.39 -4.38
N VAL A 38 5.15 -16.19 -5.06
CA VAL A 38 4.28 -15.72 -6.14
C VAL A 38 2.83 -15.80 -5.67
N VAL A 39 2.26 -14.65 -5.33
CA VAL A 39 0.93 -14.53 -4.71
C VAL A 39 -0.19 -14.73 -5.73
N GLU A 40 -1.18 -15.56 -5.38
CA GLU A 40 -2.42 -15.75 -6.14
C GLU A 40 -3.59 -14.99 -5.51
N SER A 41 -3.74 -15.08 -4.18
CA SER A 41 -4.83 -14.44 -3.45
C SER A 41 -4.48 -14.23 -1.98
N GLY A 42 -5.31 -13.47 -1.26
CA GLY A 42 -5.20 -13.34 0.19
C GLY A 42 -6.53 -12.96 0.83
N GLU A 43 -6.72 -13.37 2.08
CA GLU A 43 -7.88 -13.06 2.91
C GLU A 43 -7.45 -12.95 4.38
N GLY A 44 -7.89 -11.89 5.07
CA GLY A 44 -7.38 -11.60 6.41
C GLY A 44 -5.87 -11.46 6.41
N CYS A 45 -5.19 -12.27 7.24
CA CYS A 45 -3.73 -12.37 7.30
C CYS A 45 -3.17 -13.60 6.54
N ILE A 46 -3.99 -14.27 5.72
CA ILE A 46 -3.56 -15.43 4.96
C ILE A 46 -3.25 -15.02 3.52
N VAL A 47 -2.07 -15.42 3.05
CA VAL A 47 -1.65 -15.30 1.65
C VAL A 47 -1.59 -16.69 1.05
N ARG A 48 -2.16 -16.85 -0.14
CA ARG A 48 -2.09 -18.08 -0.92
C ARG A 48 -1.23 -17.86 -2.16
N ASP A 49 -0.27 -18.76 -2.39
CA ASP A 49 0.55 -18.75 -3.60
C ASP A 49 -0.11 -19.49 -4.77
N VAL A 50 0.46 -19.32 -5.96
CA VAL A 50 -0.02 -19.94 -7.22
C VAL A 50 0.03 -21.47 -7.25
N ASP A 51 0.82 -22.08 -6.36
CA ASP A 51 0.94 -23.52 -6.20
C ASP A 51 0.00 -24.07 -5.11
N GLY A 52 -0.79 -23.21 -4.47
CA GLY A 52 -1.82 -23.57 -3.49
C GLY A 52 -1.33 -23.66 -2.04
N ASN A 53 -0.12 -23.21 -1.73
CA ASN A 53 0.34 -23.09 -0.35
C ASN A 53 -0.28 -21.86 0.31
N GLU A 54 -0.61 -21.96 1.61
CA GLU A 54 -1.18 -20.88 2.40
C GLU A 54 -0.25 -20.52 3.55
N TYR A 55 0.07 -19.23 3.66
CA TYR A 55 1.03 -18.65 4.59
C TYR A 55 0.33 -17.66 5.52
N ILE A 56 0.83 -17.56 6.75
CA ILE A 56 0.46 -16.47 7.67
C ILE A 56 1.35 -15.27 7.33
N ASP A 57 0.74 -14.13 6.98
CA ASP A 57 1.46 -12.90 6.66
C ASP A 57 1.82 -12.10 7.91
N PHE A 58 3.12 -12.00 8.17
CA PHE A 58 3.71 -11.13 9.21
C PHE A 58 4.33 -9.84 8.64
N ASN A 59 4.15 -9.57 7.34
CA ASN A 59 4.69 -8.41 6.63
C ASN A 59 3.61 -7.33 6.35
N SER A 60 2.35 -7.73 6.14
CA SER A 60 1.25 -6.81 5.81
C SER A 60 1.54 -5.98 4.54
N GLY A 61 2.24 -6.58 3.58
CA GLY A 61 2.68 -5.88 2.36
C GLY A 61 3.47 -4.59 2.66
N LEU A 62 4.51 -4.69 3.49
CA LEU A 62 5.25 -3.53 4.02
C LEU A 62 4.34 -2.59 4.81
N VAL A 63 3.57 -3.14 5.76
CA VAL A 63 2.71 -2.40 6.71
C VAL A 63 1.54 -1.64 6.03
N CYS A 64 1.20 -1.98 4.78
CA CYS A 64 0.11 -1.36 4.03
C CYS A 64 -1.27 -2.02 4.28
N LEU A 65 -1.30 -3.34 4.45
CA LEU A 65 -2.54 -4.15 4.42
C LEU A 65 -3.09 -4.42 5.83
N ASN A 66 -3.12 -3.39 6.67
CA ASN A 66 -3.46 -3.51 8.10
C ASN A 66 -4.90 -3.97 8.38
N VAL A 67 -5.80 -3.84 7.40
CA VAL A 67 -7.18 -4.34 7.47
C VAL A 67 -7.35 -5.70 6.77
N GLY A 68 -6.26 -6.33 6.35
CA GLY A 68 -6.21 -7.59 5.61
C GLY A 68 -6.18 -7.44 4.08
N HIS A 69 -5.79 -8.50 3.38
CA HIS A 69 -5.54 -8.49 1.94
C HIS A 69 -6.77 -8.22 1.06
N ASN A 70 -7.98 -8.55 1.54
CA ASN A 70 -9.22 -8.51 0.74
C ASN A 70 -10.42 -8.09 1.60
N HIS A 71 -10.29 -7.00 2.35
CA HIS A 71 -11.33 -6.56 3.28
C HIS A 71 -12.63 -6.19 2.55
N PRO A 72 -13.79 -6.82 2.86
CA PRO A 72 -15.03 -6.65 2.08
C PRO A 72 -15.47 -5.20 1.87
N LYS A 73 -15.41 -4.37 2.92
CA LYS A 73 -15.78 -2.94 2.84
C LYS A 73 -14.86 -2.13 1.90
N VAL A 74 -13.58 -2.46 1.83
CA VAL A 74 -12.61 -1.76 0.97
C VAL A 74 -12.89 -2.10 -0.49
N ILE A 75 -13.10 -3.39 -0.78
CA ILE A 75 -13.41 -3.88 -2.12
C ILE A 75 -14.73 -3.32 -2.64
N GLU A 76 -15.77 -3.30 -1.80
CA GLU A 76 -17.06 -2.73 -2.16
C GLU A 76 -16.94 -1.23 -2.48
N ALA A 77 -16.22 -0.46 -1.66
CA ALA A 77 -15.99 0.97 -1.90
C ALA A 77 -15.24 1.22 -3.22
N ILE A 78 -14.19 0.45 -3.50
CA ILE A 78 -13.44 0.53 -4.77
C ILE A 78 -14.37 0.23 -5.95
N LYS A 79 -15.10 -0.90 -5.91
CA LYS A 79 -16.03 -1.30 -6.97
C LYS A 79 -17.09 -0.23 -7.23
N SER A 80 -17.68 0.31 -6.17
CA SER A 80 -18.71 1.35 -6.28
C SER A 80 -18.18 2.66 -6.88
N GLN A 81 -16.93 3.03 -6.61
CA GLN A 81 -16.35 4.22 -7.20
C GLN A 81 -15.98 4.00 -8.67
N CYS A 82 -15.39 2.85 -9.01
CA CYS A 82 -14.97 2.52 -10.37
C CYS A 82 -16.13 2.48 -11.37
N THR A 83 -17.36 2.16 -10.95
CA THR A 83 -18.54 2.21 -11.82
C THR A 83 -19.03 3.64 -12.10
N ARG A 84 -18.59 4.63 -11.31
CA ARG A 84 -18.90 6.05 -11.52
C ARG A 84 -17.83 6.71 -12.39
N PHE A 85 -16.58 6.70 -11.94
CA PHE A 85 -15.40 7.19 -12.65
C PHE A 85 -14.11 6.88 -11.88
N LEU A 86 -12.96 6.87 -12.58
CA LEU A 86 -11.65 6.64 -11.97
C LEU A 86 -10.93 7.93 -11.56
N HIS A 87 -10.89 8.93 -12.45
CA HIS A 87 -10.11 10.15 -12.23
C HIS A 87 -10.61 11.31 -13.10
N TYR A 88 -10.56 12.52 -12.55
CA TYR A 88 -10.95 13.78 -13.18
C TYR A 88 -10.12 14.97 -12.62
N SER A 89 -8.89 14.76 -12.13
CA SER A 89 -7.99 15.80 -11.58
C SER A 89 -8.44 16.53 -10.30
N ASN A 90 -8.13 15.97 -9.12
CA ASN A 90 -8.40 16.61 -7.80
C ASN A 90 -7.69 17.96 -7.58
N THR A 91 -6.67 18.27 -8.37
CA THR A 91 -5.99 19.57 -8.36
C THR A 91 -6.84 20.69 -8.95
N ASP A 92 -7.76 20.35 -9.84
CA ASP A 92 -8.53 21.28 -10.66
C ASP A 92 -10.03 21.24 -10.34
N PHE A 93 -10.51 20.08 -9.86
CA PHE A 93 -11.93 19.81 -9.62
C PHE A 93 -12.16 19.16 -8.25
N TYR A 94 -13.43 19.16 -7.81
CA TYR A 94 -13.83 18.77 -6.46
C TYR A 94 -14.34 17.31 -6.37
N TYR A 95 -14.00 16.66 -5.26
CA TYR A 95 -14.38 15.29 -4.93
C TYR A 95 -14.97 15.28 -3.52
N ARG A 96 -16.13 14.64 -3.35
CA ARG A 96 -16.72 14.47 -2.02
C ARG A 96 -15.81 13.61 -1.15
N GLU A 97 -15.32 12.54 -1.72
CA GLU A 97 -14.51 11.50 -1.08
C GLU A 97 -13.19 12.08 -0.53
N VAL A 98 -12.59 13.04 -1.23
CA VAL A 98 -11.36 13.74 -0.79
C VAL A 98 -11.64 14.65 0.40
N VAL A 99 -12.77 15.38 0.40
CA VAL A 99 -13.16 16.25 1.52
C VAL A 99 -13.48 15.44 2.77
N ASP A 100 -14.23 14.35 2.61
CA ASP A 100 -14.60 13.46 3.71
C ASP A 100 -13.35 12.81 4.33
N LEU A 101 -12.42 12.32 3.50
CA LEU A 101 -11.14 11.78 3.98
C LEU A 101 -10.29 12.86 4.66
N ALA A 102 -10.23 14.09 4.13
CA ALA A 102 -9.48 15.18 4.74
C ALA A 102 -10.02 15.53 6.13
N LYS A 103 -11.34 15.50 6.31
CA LYS A 103 -11.99 15.73 7.60
C LYS A 103 -11.61 14.66 8.61
N GLU A 104 -11.67 13.37 8.24
CA GLU A 104 -11.27 12.28 9.14
C GLU A 104 -9.80 12.35 9.52
N LEU A 105 -8.90 12.61 8.56
CA LEU A 105 -7.48 12.75 8.82
C LEU A 105 -7.18 13.94 9.75
N ALA A 106 -7.86 15.08 9.57
CA ALA A 106 -7.69 16.25 10.44
C ALA A 106 -8.16 15.96 11.89
N ASN A 107 -9.22 15.17 12.05
CA ASN A 107 -9.71 14.75 13.37
C ASN A 107 -8.76 13.77 14.06
N LEU A 108 -8.19 12.81 13.31
CA LEU A 108 -7.30 11.78 13.84
C LEU A 108 -5.89 12.28 14.15
N ALA A 109 -5.38 13.23 13.36
CA ALA A 109 -4.04 13.76 13.56
C ALA A 109 -3.88 14.38 14.97
N PRO A 110 -2.72 14.30 15.62
CA PRO A 110 -2.50 14.90 16.94
C PRO A 110 -2.57 16.44 16.90
N GLY A 111 -2.74 17.07 18.08
CA GLY A 111 -2.77 18.53 18.27
C GLY A 111 -4.17 19.15 18.20
N SER A 112 -4.34 20.31 18.85
CA SER A 112 -5.65 21.00 19.01
C SER A 112 -5.91 22.13 18.00
N GLY A 113 -4.94 22.48 17.17
CA GLY A 113 -5.06 23.54 16.17
C GLY A 113 -5.87 23.15 14.93
N SER A 114 -6.23 24.15 14.13
CA SER A 114 -6.81 23.92 12.80
C SER A 114 -5.78 23.25 11.88
N LYS A 115 -6.22 22.23 11.14
CA LYS A 115 -5.37 21.40 10.29
C LYS A 115 -5.88 21.40 8.86
N LYS A 116 -4.96 21.29 7.91
CA LYS A 116 -5.23 21.10 6.49
C LYS A 116 -4.47 19.88 6.01
N VAL A 117 -5.05 19.18 5.04
CA VAL A 117 -4.50 17.94 4.49
C VAL A 117 -4.02 18.18 3.07
N TYR A 118 -2.84 17.66 2.75
CA TYR A 118 -2.34 17.51 1.40
C TYR A 118 -2.35 16.02 1.06
N PHE A 119 -2.78 15.68 -0.16
CA PHE A 119 -2.81 14.31 -0.65
C PHE A 119 -1.71 14.10 -1.71
N GLY A 120 -0.98 13.00 -1.57
CA GLY A 120 -0.10 12.41 -2.59
C GLY A 120 -0.44 10.93 -2.76
N ASN A 121 0.31 10.22 -3.60
CA ASN A 121 0.10 8.80 -3.88
C ASN A 121 1.04 7.92 -3.05
N SER A 122 2.20 8.46 -2.65
CA SER A 122 3.26 7.74 -1.96
C SER A 122 3.69 8.43 -0.67
N GLY A 123 4.33 7.67 0.23
CA GLY A 123 4.98 8.23 1.41
C GLY A 123 6.09 9.23 1.05
N THR A 124 6.81 9.00 -0.04
CA THR A 124 7.84 9.92 -0.56
C THR A 124 7.25 11.28 -0.90
N GLU A 125 6.16 11.34 -1.67
CA GLU A 125 5.49 12.61 -2.01
C GLU A 125 4.97 13.33 -0.76
N ALA A 126 4.46 12.59 0.24
CA ALA A 126 4.02 13.16 1.50
C ALA A 126 5.18 13.83 2.25
N VAL A 127 6.34 13.16 2.33
CA VAL A 127 7.56 13.71 2.95
C VAL A 127 8.09 14.90 2.17
N GLU A 128 8.13 14.83 0.83
CA GLU A 128 8.55 15.95 -0.02
C GLU A 128 7.63 17.17 0.14
N ALA A 129 6.32 16.96 0.20
CA ALA A 129 5.35 18.02 0.43
C ALA A 129 5.56 18.67 1.81
N ALA A 130 5.82 17.87 2.85
CA ALA A 130 6.13 18.38 4.18
C ALA A 130 7.42 19.21 4.20
N ILE A 131 8.48 18.75 3.52
CA ILE A 131 9.74 19.48 3.36
C ILE A 131 9.51 20.81 2.63
N LYS A 132 8.75 20.80 1.52
CA LYS A 132 8.41 22.00 0.75
C LYS A 132 7.62 23.00 1.59
N LEU A 133 6.64 22.53 2.36
CA LEU A 133 5.84 23.37 3.25
C LEU A 133 6.70 23.98 4.36
N ALA A 134 7.54 23.19 5.02
CA ALA A 134 8.45 23.66 6.06
C ALA A 134 9.46 24.70 5.54
N LYS A 135 10.05 24.47 4.36
CA LYS A 135 10.95 25.43 3.70
C LYS A 135 10.23 26.71 3.32
N TRP A 136 9.02 26.61 2.76
CA TRP A 136 8.23 27.78 2.40
C TRP A 136 7.83 28.60 3.63
N HIS A 137 7.42 27.95 4.72
CA HIS A 137 6.98 28.64 5.94
C HIS A 137 8.14 29.28 6.70
N THR A 138 9.22 28.52 6.92
CA THR A 138 10.35 28.96 7.76
C THR A 138 11.41 29.76 7.01
N ARG A 139 11.44 29.66 5.67
CA ARG A 139 12.50 30.18 4.79
C ARG A 139 13.90 29.62 5.06
N LYS A 140 14.00 28.53 5.82
CA LYS A 140 15.27 27.86 6.12
C LYS A 140 15.54 26.73 5.11
N PRO A 141 16.77 26.58 4.59
CA PRO A 141 17.06 25.62 3.54
C PRO A 141 17.48 24.22 4.02
N LEU A 142 17.88 24.08 5.29
CA LEU A 142 18.48 22.86 5.83
C LEU A 142 17.46 21.99 6.57
N PHE A 143 17.66 20.68 6.49
CA PHE A 143 16.89 19.65 7.16
C PHE A 143 17.83 18.67 7.86
N ILE A 144 17.38 18.04 8.93
CA ILE A 144 18.10 16.99 9.66
C ILE A 144 17.29 15.71 9.55
N GLY A 145 17.93 14.63 9.13
CA GLY A 145 17.36 13.28 9.11
C GLY A 145 18.24 12.35 9.95
N PHE A 146 17.62 11.29 10.48
CA PHE A 146 18.30 10.23 11.20
C PHE A 146 18.12 8.93 10.42
N ILE A 147 19.16 8.10 10.40
CA ILE A 147 19.06 6.72 9.93
C ILE A 147 18.81 5.84 11.16
N SER A 148 17.79 4.99 11.08
CA SER A 148 17.48 3.96 12.06
C SER A 148 17.94 2.61 11.54
#